data_AF-A0A1M4U6Q7-F1
#
_entry.id   AF-A0A1M4U6Q7-F1
#
_cell.length_a   1.000
_cell.length_b   1.000
_cell.length_c   1.000
_cell.angle_alpha   90.00
_cell.angle_beta   90.00
_cell.angle_gamma   90.00
#
_symmetry.space_group_name_H-M   'P 1'
#
loop_
_entity.id
_entity.type
_entity.pdbx_description
1 polymer ?
#
loop_
_entity_poly.entity_id
_entity_poly.type
_entity_poly.pdbx_seq_one_letter_code
_entity_poly.pdbx_strand_id
1 'polypeptide(L)'
;MTINEILKMTKTELKKHSFKDISNMLELISQTFQKNSNDLDIEYALEIYKKGLDLLLIAKEKLSITKEEKEKIDRKFEEIKEKFES
;
A
#
# COMPACT_ATOMS: atom_id res chain seq x y z
N MET A 1 6.49 -14.03 4.95
CA MET A 1 5.07 -13.66 4.83
C MET A 1 4.46 -14.44 3.68
N THR A 2 3.32 -15.09 3.91
CA THR A 2 2.58 -15.93 2.97
C THR A 2 1.22 -15.31 2.64
N ILE A 3 0.56 -15.76 1.57
CA ILE A 3 -0.79 -15.28 1.22
C ILE A 3 -1.79 -15.54 2.36
N ASN A 4 -1.74 -16.72 2.98
CA ASN A 4 -2.66 -17.07 4.06
C ASN A 4 -2.47 -16.19 5.30
N GLU A 5 -1.24 -15.73 5.56
CA GLU A 5 -1.00 -14.74 6.62
C GLU A 5 -1.64 -13.39 6.26
N ILE A 6 -1.49 -12.93 5.01
CA ILE A 6 -2.08 -11.67 4.53
C ILE A 6 -3.62 -11.73 4.57
N LEU A 7 -4.23 -12.85 4.18
CA LEU A 7 -5.68 -13.05 4.18
C LEU A 7 -6.30 -12.89 5.59
N LYS A 8 -5.59 -13.37 6.61
CA LYS A 8 -6.04 -13.32 8.02
C LYS A 8 -5.94 -11.95 8.66
N MET A 9 -5.11 -11.04 8.12
CA MET A 9 -4.91 -9.73 8.71
C MET A 9 -6.14 -8.83 8.55
N THR A 10 -6.52 -8.17 9.62
CA THR A 10 -7.55 -7.13 9.62
C THR A 10 -7.05 -5.86 8.93
N LYS A 11 -7.97 -5.00 8.47
CA LYS A 11 -7.61 -3.68 7.91
C LYS A 11 -6.77 -2.84 8.87
N THR A 12 -7.08 -2.90 10.17
CA THR A 12 -6.35 -2.16 11.21
C THR A 12 -4.92 -2.64 11.36
N GLU A 13 -4.67 -3.95 11.28
CA GLU A 13 -3.32 -4.52 11.30
C GLU A 13 -2.55 -4.14 10.04
N LEU A 14 -3.18 -4.25 8.87
CA LEU A 14 -2.57 -3.84 7.60
C LEU A 14 -2.16 -2.38 7.60
N LYS A 15 -2.96 -1.47 8.18
CA LYS A 15 -2.61 -0.04 8.26
C LYS A 15 -1.32 0.26 9.03
N LYS A 16 -0.90 -0.63 9.96
CA LYS A 16 0.34 -0.48 10.74
C LYS A 16 1.60 -0.74 9.92
N HIS A 17 1.49 -1.42 8.79
CA HIS A 17 2.64 -1.72 7.93
C HIS A 17 3.14 -0.49 7.16
N SER A 18 4.43 -0.52 6.79
CA SER A 18 4.99 0.52 5.93
C SER A 18 4.41 0.42 4.51
N PHE A 19 4.53 1.49 3.72
CA PHE A 19 4.14 1.44 2.31
C PHE A 19 4.88 0.32 1.57
N LYS A 20 6.19 0.15 1.84
CA LYS A 20 7.02 -0.90 1.24
C LYS A 20 6.49 -2.30 1.55
N ASP A 21 6.09 -2.55 2.80
CA ASP A 21 5.53 -3.84 3.20
C ASP A 21 4.21 -4.13 2.46
N ILE A 22 3.33 -3.13 2.36
CA ILE A 22 2.07 -3.22 1.62
C ILE A 22 2.33 -3.51 0.13
N SER A 23 3.32 -2.84 -0.48
CA SER A 23 3.72 -3.11 -1.86
C SER A 23 4.22 -4.54 -2.05
N ASN A 24 5.04 -5.05 -1.13
CA ASN A 24 5.53 -6.43 -1.18
C ASN A 24 4.37 -7.45 -1.05
N MET A 25 3.37 -7.17 -0.21
CA MET A 25 2.17 -8.01 -0.10
C MET A 25 1.36 -8.02 -1.40
N LEU A 26 1.19 -6.87 -2.05
CA LEU A 26 0.53 -6.75 -3.36
C LEU A 26 1.28 -7.51 -4.45
N GLU A 27 2.62 -7.46 -4.43
CA GLU A 27 3.45 -8.22 -5.36
C GLU A 27 3.25 -9.72 -5.17
N LEU A 28 3.23 -10.20 -3.92
CA LEU A 28 2.97 -11.61 -3.62
C LEU A 28 1.58 -12.05 -4.11
N ILE A 29 0.55 -11.20 -3.94
CA ILE A 29 -0.79 -11.44 -4.48
C ILE A 29 -0.75 -11.57 -6.01
N SER A 30 -0.09 -10.63 -6.70
CA SER A 30 0.06 -10.66 -8.16
C SER A 30 0.74 -11.93 -8.65
N GLN A 31 1.84 -12.32 -8.00
CA GLN A 31 2.56 -13.56 -8.33
C GLN A 31 1.70 -14.82 -8.12
N THR A 32 0.79 -14.80 -7.14
CA THR A 32 -0.11 -15.93 -6.87
C THR A 32 -1.09 -16.15 -8.02
N PHE A 33 -1.63 -15.08 -8.59
CA PHE A 33 -2.48 -15.17 -9.78
C PHE A 33 -1.70 -15.60 -11.02
N GLN A 34 -0.47 -15.12 -11.20
CA GLN A 34 0.34 -15.46 -12.37
C GLN A 34 0.79 -16.92 -12.38
N LYS A 35 1.22 -17.46 -11.23
CA LYS A 35 1.77 -18.82 -11.13
C LYS A 35 0.71 -19.92 -11.16
N ASN A 36 -0.51 -19.64 -10.71
CA ASN A 36 -1.58 -20.64 -10.54
C ASN A 36 -2.80 -20.38 -11.45
N SER A 37 -2.62 -19.64 -12.55
CA SER A 37 -3.70 -19.08 -13.36
C SER A 37 -4.73 -20.08 -13.90
N ASN A 38 -4.40 -21.38 -14.00
CA ASN A 38 -5.31 -22.42 -14.50
C ASN A 38 -5.91 -23.33 -13.41
N ASP A 39 -5.39 -23.31 -12.17
CA ASP A 39 -5.77 -24.25 -11.09
C ASP A 39 -6.21 -23.55 -9.79
N LEU A 40 -6.34 -22.22 -9.81
CA LEU A 40 -6.79 -21.47 -8.63
C LEU A 40 -8.30 -21.62 -8.46
N ASP A 41 -8.73 -22.17 -7.33
CA ASP A 41 -10.14 -22.20 -6.93
C ASP A 41 -10.76 -20.78 -6.96
N ILE A 42 -11.97 -20.67 -7.51
CA ILE A 42 -12.63 -19.37 -7.76
C ILE A 42 -12.94 -18.64 -6.44
N GLU A 43 -13.36 -19.35 -5.39
CA GLU A 43 -13.64 -18.72 -4.10
C GLU A 43 -12.37 -18.17 -3.49
N TYR A 44 -11.28 -18.94 -3.55
CA TYR A 44 -9.96 -18.49 -3.10
C TYR A 44 -9.45 -17.29 -3.92
N ALA A 45 -9.63 -17.31 -5.24
CA ALA A 45 -9.29 -16.21 -6.13
C ALA A 45 -10.00 -14.91 -5.72
N LEU A 46 -11.31 -15.00 -5.44
CA LEU A 46 -12.12 -13.86 -5.00
C LEU A 46 -11.68 -13.33 -3.63
N GLU A 47 -11.28 -14.21 -2.70
CA GLU A 47 -10.79 -13.80 -1.39
C GLU A 47 -9.48 -13.01 -1.50
N ILE A 48 -8.52 -13.53 -2.27
CA ILE A 48 -7.25 -12.85 -2.56
C ILE A 48 -7.50 -11.50 -3.22
N TYR A 49 -8.40 -11.46 -4.21
CA TYR A 49 -8.71 -10.22 -4.92
C TYR A 49 -9.28 -9.13 -3.98
N LYS A 50 -10.25 -9.50 -3.13
CA LYS A 50 -10.80 -8.58 -2.12
C LYS A 50 -9.73 -8.05 -1.18
N LYS A 51 -8.82 -8.92 -0.73
CA LYS A 51 -7.70 -8.48 0.13
C LYS A 51 -6.71 -7.58 -0.62
N GLY A 52 -6.43 -7.87 -1.89
CA GLY A 52 -5.63 -7.01 -2.77
C GLY A 52 -6.22 -5.60 -2.90
N LEU A 53 -7.55 -5.50 -3.05
CA LEU A 53 -8.23 -4.22 -3.08
C LEU A 53 -8.05 -3.43 -1.77
N ASP A 54 -8.18 -4.10 -0.62
CA ASP A 54 -7.94 -3.47 0.68
C ASP A 54 -6.51 -2.93 0.82
N LEU A 55 -5.50 -3.70 0.39
CA LEU A 55 -4.10 -3.28 0.36
C LEU A 55 -3.89 -2.07 -0.56
N LEU A 56 -4.51 -2.05 -1.74
CA LEU A 56 -4.44 -0.91 -2.68
C LEU A 56 -5.03 0.37 -2.08
N LEU A 57 -6.16 0.26 -1.39
CA LEU A 57 -6.78 1.39 -0.70
C LEU A 57 -5.87 1.95 0.39
N ILE A 58 -5.25 1.07 1.19
CA ILE A 58 -4.30 1.46 2.24
C ILE A 58 -3.03 2.10 1.63
N ALA A 59 -2.52 1.53 0.53
CA ALA A 59 -1.38 2.09 -0.19
C ALA A 59 -1.68 3.51 -0.70
N LYS A 60 -2.87 3.70 -1.30
CA LYS A 60 -3.34 5.02 -1.76
C LYS A 60 -3.43 6.02 -0.60
N GLU A 61 -4.02 5.63 0.53
CA GLU A 61 -4.12 6.47 1.73
C GLU A 61 -2.74 6.96 2.20
N LYS A 62 -1.76 6.05 2.30
CA LYS A 62 -0.38 6.39 2.68
C LYS A 62 0.29 7.34 1.69
N LEU A 63 0.09 7.15 0.39
CA LEU A 63 0.63 8.05 -0.65
C LEU A 63 0.02 9.44 -0.56
N SER A 64 -1.30 9.55 -0.33
CA SER A 64 -1.96 10.84 -0.13
C SER A 64 -1.36 11.60 1.06
N ILE A 65 -1.20 10.93 2.20
CA ILE A 65 -0.59 11.53 3.41
C ILE A 65 0.84 11.99 3.10
N THR A 66 1.64 11.14 2.45
CA THR A 66 3.03 11.45 2.10
C THR A 66 3.11 12.67 1.17
N LYS A 67 2.19 12.77 0.20
CA LYS A 67 2.10 13.92 -0.71
C LYS A 67 1.79 15.21 0.05
N GLU A 68 0.82 15.18 0.96
CA GLU A 68 0.46 16.35 1.77
C GLU A 68 1.61 16.79 2.70
N GLU A 69 2.35 15.84 3.27
CA GLU A 69 3.53 16.12 4.10
C GLU A 69 4.63 16.79 3.26
N LYS A 70 4.90 16.27 2.06
CA LYS A 70 5.86 16.89 1.13
C LYS A 70 5.46 18.32 0.80
N GLU A 71 4.20 18.57 0.44
CA GLU A 71 3.71 19.93 0.12
C GLU A 71 3.83 20.90 1.30
N LYS A 72 3.75 20.41 2.55
CA LYS A 72 4.00 21.23 3.75
C LYS A 72 5.49 21.55 3.92
N ILE A 73 6.37 20.59 3.65
CA ILE A 73 7.82 20.78 3.72
C ILE A 73 8.27 21.78 2.64
N ASP A 74 7.82 21.60 1.40
CA ASP A 74 8.16 22.46 0.27
C ASP A 74 7.74 23.92 0.56
N ARG A 75 6.53 24.16 1.07
CA ARG A 75 6.09 25.50 1.49
C ARG A 75 6.99 26.12 2.56
N LYS A 76 7.32 25.36 3.61
CA LYS A 76 8.22 25.84 4.67
C LYS A 76 9.61 26.15 4.14
N PHE A 77 10.10 25.37 3.19
CA PHE A 77 11.39 25.60 2.57
C PHE A 77 11.41 26.92 1.78
N GLU A 78 10.39 27.19 0.97
CA GLU A 78 10.27 28.47 0.25
C GLU A 78 10.16 29.67 1.21
N GLU A 79 9.36 29.58 2.28
CA GLU A 79 9.28 30.63 3.32
C GLU A 79 10.63 30.92 3.98
N ILE A 80 11.45 29.89 4.20
CA ILE A 80 12.81 30.05 4.74
C ILE A 80 13.70 30.73 3.71
N LYS A 81 13.68 30.26 2.46
CA LYS A 81 14.49 30.80 1.36
C LYS A 81 14.22 32.29 1.15
N GLU A 82 12.95 32.70 1.10
CA GLU A 82 12.56 34.10 0.96
C GLU A 82 13.16 34.98 2.07
N LYS A 83 13.17 34.50 3.32
CA LYS A 83 13.75 35.24 4.46
C LYS A 83 15.27 35.39 4.41
N PHE A 84 15.97 34.48 3.72
CA PHE A 84 17.43 34.54 3.57
C PHE A 84 17.88 35.31 2.33
N GLU A 85 17.02 35.42 1.31
CA GLU A 85 17.26 36.21 0.09
C GLU A 85 16.74 37.67 0.19
N SER A 86 16.07 38.01 1.30
CA SER A 86 15.65 39.37 1.70
C SER A 86 16.71 40.07 2.55
#